data_AF-A0A496Y3J5-F1
#
_entry.id   AF-A0A496Y3J5-F1
#
_cell.length_a   1.000
_cell.length_b   1.000
_cell.length_c   1.000
_cell.angle_alpha   90.00
_cell.angle_beta   90.00
_cell.angle_gamma   90.00
#
_symmetry.space_group_name_H-M   'P 1'
#
loop_
_entity.id
_entity.type
_entity.pdbx_description
1 polymer ?
#
loop_
_entity_poly.entity_id
_entity_poly.type
_entity_poly.pdbx_seq_one_letter_code
_entity_poly.pdbx_strand_id
1 'polypeptide(L)'
;MYTSSSMRDVKPVKMSLNSKFRFKCGPGISCYTKCCSRINLILTPYDIIRLKQRMGLSSGEFLRQYTREEIEERSGLPIVFLKMRQDQDNLCPFVTPEGCTIYADRPAACRYYPIGQGTLQLEEGIEEFYFLIMEKHCLGFQEDHLWTVESWRDDQGVAQYDELNAEWKAMMLRRDAQSRKAVDPKQQTMFYLASYDLDSFRRYIFESRFLEVFEVDAETLTAIKTDDVALMNFGQQYLKYILMIEQSMKLKEGAQAARASSK
;
A
#
# COMPACT_ATOMS: atom_id res chain seq x y z
N MET A 1 -8.77 -2.73 10.06
CA MET A 1 -8.19 -4.06 9.76
C MET A 1 -8.31 -4.22 8.26
N TYR A 2 -7.19 -4.13 7.55
CA TYR A 2 -7.16 -4.29 6.09
C TYR A 2 -6.82 -5.74 5.79
N THR A 3 -7.83 -6.61 5.74
CA THR A 3 -7.62 -8.03 5.42
C THR A 3 -8.41 -8.38 4.18
N SER A 4 -7.74 -8.94 3.17
CA SER A 4 -8.36 -9.42 1.92
C SER A 4 -9.24 -10.66 2.13
N SER A 5 -9.19 -11.28 3.31
CA SER A 5 -9.87 -12.53 3.66
C SER A 5 -11.06 -12.27 4.60
N SER A 6 -12.09 -13.13 4.51
CA SER A 6 -13.25 -13.08 5.40
C SER A 6 -12.81 -13.24 6.87
N MET A 7 -13.36 -12.43 7.79
CA MET A 7 -13.09 -12.56 9.24
C MET A 7 -13.32 -13.97 9.80
N ARG A 8 -14.06 -14.83 9.06
CA ARG A 8 -14.30 -16.24 9.40
C ARG A 8 -13.06 -17.13 9.29
N ASP A 9 -12.08 -16.75 8.47
CA ASP A 9 -10.88 -17.53 8.20
C ASP A 9 -9.67 -17.06 9.04
N VAL A 10 -9.86 -16.03 9.87
CA VAL A 10 -8.83 -15.50 10.78
C VAL A 10 -8.83 -16.31 12.08
N LYS A 11 -7.68 -16.90 12.43
CA LYS A 11 -7.50 -17.48 13.76
C LYS A 11 -7.34 -16.32 14.77
N PRO A 12 -8.17 -16.23 15.82
CA PRO A 12 -8.18 -15.08 16.75
C PRO A 12 -7.05 -15.13 17.77
N VAL A 13 -5.83 -15.42 17.31
CA VAL A 13 -4.62 -15.45 18.15
C VAL A 13 -3.67 -14.38 17.64
N LYS A 14 -3.44 -13.36 18.46
CA LYS A 14 -2.39 -12.36 18.23
C LYS A 14 -1.04 -13.07 18.26
N MET A 15 -0.27 -12.92 17.19
CA MET A 15 1.07 -13.46 17.04
C MET A 15 2.12 -12.36 17.18
N SER A 16 3.26 -12.74 17.77
CA SER A 16 4.48 -11.94 17.84
C SER A 16 5.47 -12.41 16.77
N LEU A 17 6.58 -11.69 16.60
CA LEU A 17 7.68 -12.08 15.71
C LEU A 17 8.23 -13.49 16.00
N ASN A 18 8.25 -13.89 17.28
CA ASN A 18 8.72 -15.20 17.73
C ASN A 18 7.67 -16.33 17.63
N SER A 19 6.43 -16.00 17.27
CA SER A 19 5.36 -16.99 17.16
C SER A 19 5.64 -17.96 16.01
N LYS A 20 5.48 -19.26 16.28
CA LYS A 20 5.78 -20.32 15.31
C LYS A 20 4.53 -20.80 14.57
N PHE A 21 4.70 -21.20 13.32
CA PHE A 21 3.65 -21.83 12.51
C PHE A 21 4.26 -22.76 11.47
N ARG A 22 3.49 -23.76 11.02
CA ARG A 22 3.90 -24.66 9.93
C ARG A 22 3.29 -24.20 8.63
N PHE A 23 4.11 -24.07 7.60
CA PHE A 23 3.61 -23.71 6.28
C PHE A 23 4.63 -23.98 5.18
N LYS A 24 4.16 -24.50 4.04
CA LYS A 24 4.90 -24.46 2.79
C LYS A 24 3.90 -24.35 1.64
N CYS A 25 4.18 -23.50 0.65
CA CYS A 25 3.36 -23.34 -0.55
C CYS A 25 4.24 -23.36 -1.79
N GLY A 26 3.84 -24.09 -2.83
CA GLY A 26 4.59 -24.16 -4.09
C GLY A 26 4.00 -25.18 -5.05
N PRO A 27 4.59 -25.30 -6.26
CA PRO A 27 4.25 -26.36 -7.20
C PRO A 27 4.32 -27.74 -6.52
N GLY A 28 3.28 -28.55 -6.70
CA GLY A 28 3.17 -29.88 -6.09
C GLY A 28 2.14 -29.98 -4.97
N ILE A 29 1.69 -28.87 -4.38
CA ILE A 29 0.56 -28.87 -3.44
C ILE A 29 -0.75 -28.79 -4.22
N SER A 30 -1.74 -29.62 -3.86
CA SER A 30 -2.99 -29.74 -4.63
C SER A 30 -3.89 -28.49 -4.57
N CYS A 31 -3.61 -27.57 -3.66
CA CYS A 31 -4.25 -26.25 -3.59
C CYS A 31 -3.42 -25.12 -4.23
N TYR A 32 -2.32 -25.43 -4.93
CA TYR A 32 -1.49 -24.43 -5.60
C TYR A 32 -2.37 -23.53 -6.48
N THR A 33 -2.11 -22.23 -6.44
CA THR A 33 -2.85 -21.13 -7.11
C THR A 33 -4.30 -20.86 -6.68
N LYS A 34 -4.95 -21.73 -5.89
CA LYS A 34 -6.37 -21.56 -5.51
C LYS A 34 -6.65 -20.29 -4.69
N CYS A 35 -5.70 -19.84 -3.88
CA CYS A 35 -5.82 -18.60 -3.10
C CYS A 35 -5.80 -17.33 -3.97
N CYS A 36 -5.38 -17.41 -5.24
CA CYS A 36 -5.35 -16.29 -6.17
C CYS A 36 -6.72 -16.07 -6.86
N SER A 37 -7.81 -16.15 -6.10
CA SER A 37 -9.18 -16.02 -6.61
C SER A 37 -10.07 -15.33 -5.57
N ARG A 38 -11.04 -14.52 -6.03
CA ARG A 38 -12.07 -13.89 -5.17
C ARG A 38 -11.52 -13.10 -3.96
N ILE A 39 -10.35 -12.49 -4.09
CA ILE A 39 -9.71 -11.67 -3.05
C ILE A 39 -9.98 -10.17 -3.28
N ASN A 40 -10.14 -9.43 -2.18
CA ASN A 40 -10.10 -7.96 -2.20
C ASN A 40 -8.68 -7.50 -1.82
N LEU A 41 -7.80 -7.43 -2.80
CA LEU A 41 -6.38 -7.14 -2.59
C LEU A 41 -6.11 -5.63 -2.68
N ILE A 42 -5.82 -4.99 -1.55
CA ILE A 42 -5.37 -3.60 -1.50
C ILE A 42 -3.94 -3.54 -2.05
N LEU A 43 -3.67 -2.55 -2.89
CA LEU A 43 -2.33 -2.21 -3.38
C LEU A 43 -1.82 -0.98 -2.65
N THR A 44 -0.65 -1.12 -2.03
CA THR A 44 0.07 -0.01 -1.42
C THR A 44 0.79 0.82 -2.49
N PRO A 45 1.23 2.07 -2.17
CA PRO A 45 2.05 2.87 -3.07
C PRO A 45 3.26 2.11 -3.62
N TYR A 46 4.00 1.42 -2.75
CA TYR A 46 5.17 0.66 -3.18
C TYR A 46 4.81 -0.54 -4.06
N ASP A 47 3.66 -1.20 -3.82
CA ASP A 47 3.19 -2.26 -4.72
C ASP A 47 2.98 -1.72 -6.14
N ILE A 48 2.39 -0.54 -6.29
CA ILE A 48 2.15 0.07 -7.60
C ILE A 48 3.45 0.37 -8.33
N ILE A 49 4.47 0.89 -7.63
CA ILE A 49 5.81 1.11 -8.21
C ILE A 49 6.37 -0.21 -8.75
N ARG A 50 6.35 -1.27 -7.93
CA ARG A 50 6.89 -2.57 -8.32
C ARG A 50 6.14 -3.17 -9.51
N LEU A 51 4.81 -3.12 -9.48
CA LEU A 51 3.97 -3.71 -10.52
C LEU A 51 4.07 -2.95 -11.84
N LYS A 52 3.99 -1.61 -11.83
CA LYS A 52 4.10 -0.83 -13.08
C LYS A 52 5.45 -1.06 -13.76
N GLN A 53 6.54 -1.11 -12.98
CA GLN A 53 7.89 -1.37 -13.49
C GLN A 53 8.04 -2.79 -14.05
N ARG A 54 7.56 -3.79 -13.31
CA ARG A 54 7.54 -5.20 -13.77
C ARG A 54 6.82 -5.37 -15.10
N MET A 55 5.80 -4.55 -15.35
CA MET A 55 4.96 -4.60 -16.55
C MET A 55 5.40 -3.65 -17.66
N GLY A 56 6.39 -2.78 -17.40
CA GLY A 56 6.81 -1.74 -18.35
C GLY A 56 5.71 -0.73 -18.67
N LEU A 57 4.84 -0.43 -17.70
CA LEU A 57 3.71 0.49 -17.85
C LEU A 57 3.96 1.80 -17.09
N SER A 58 3.35 2.88 -17.57
CA SER A 58 3.17 4.09 -16.73
C SER A 58 2.20 3.82 -15.57
N SER A 59 2.28 4.62 -14.51
CA SER A 59 1.35 4.55 -13.37
C SER A 59 -0.11 4.64 -13.85
N GLY A 60 -0.42 5.60 -14.72
CA GLY A 60 -1.77 5.78 -15.25
C GLY A 60 -2.25 4.58 -16.08
N GLU A 61 -1.41 3.95 -16.90
CA GLU A 61 -1.78 2.74 -17.64
C GLU A 61 -2.05 1.56 -16.70
N PHE A 62 -1.16 1.33 -15.74
CA PHE A 62 -1.33 0.28 -14.75
C PHE A 62 -2.63 0.47 -13.95
N LEU A 63 -2.86 1.66 -13.43
CA LEU A 63 -4.05 1.99 -12.63
C LEU A 63 -5.34 1.76 -13.42
N ARG A 64 -5.43 2.26 -14.66
CA ARG A 64 -6.62 2.08 -15.51
C ARG A 64 -6.91 0.61 -15.80
N GLN A 65 -5.89 -0.17 -16.14
CA GLN A 65 -6.05 -1.55 -16.59
C GLN A 65 -6.29 -2.52 -15.42
N TYR A 66 -5.49 -2.41 -14.36
CA TYR A 66 -5.37 -3.44 -13.32
C TYR A 66 -5.99 -3.07 -11.99
N THR A 67 -6.54 -1.87 -11.83
CA THR A 67 -7.02 -1.45 -10.51
C THR A 67 -8.46 -0.95 -10.52
N ARG A 68 -9.01 -0.85 -9.32
CA ARG A 68 -10.26 -0.16 -8.99
C ARG A 68 -10.02 0.68 -7.73
N GLU A 69 -10.70 1.80 -7.64
CA GLU A 69 -10.58 2.76 -6.54
C GLU A 69 -11.87 2.75 -5.71
N GLU A 70 -11.73 2.92 -4.39
CA GLU A 70 -12.82 3.24 -3.47
C GLU A 70 -12.38 4.32 -2.49
N ILE A 71 -13.32 4.99 -1.83
CA ILE A 71 -13.02 5.87 -0.71
C ILE A 71 -13.15 5.07 0.59
N GLU A 72 -12.09 5.03 1.39
CA GLU A 72 -12.14 4.35 2.70
C GLU A 72 -12.95 5.23 3.67
N GLU A 73 -14.03 4.66 4.21
CA GLU A 73 -15.05 5.43 4.94
C GLU A 73 -14.52 6.17 6.18
N ARG A 74 -13.50 5.63 6.85
CA ARG A 74 -13.01 6.20 8.13
C ARG A 74 -12.05 7.35 7.93
N SER A 75 -11.15 7.22 6.98
CA SER A 75 -10.10 8.20 6.63
C SER A 75 -10.57 9.19 5.59
N GLY A 76 -11.56 8.84 4.76
CA GLY A 76 -11.99 9.64 3.60
C GLY A 76 -10.98 9.65 2.46
N LEU A 77 -9.94 8.81 2.53
CA LEU A 77 -8.86 8.74 1.55
C LEU A 77 -9.13 7.65 0.50
N PRO A 78 -8.68 7.84 -0.75
CA PRO A 78 -8.83 6.83 -1.76
C PRO A 78 -7.90 5.65 -1.50
N ILE A 79 -8.45 4.45 -1.68
CA ILE A 79 -7.76 3.17 -1.59
C ILE A 79 -7.84 2.46 -2.94
N VAL A 80 -6.72 1.86 -3.35
CA VAL A 80 -6.61 1.16 -4.62
C VAL A 80 -6.62 -0.34 -4.38
N PHE A 81 -7.48 -1.04 -5.10
CA PHE A 81 -7.53 -2.50 -5.11
C PHE A 81 -7.10 -3.06 -6.47
N LEU A 82 -6.49 -4.24 -6.45
CA LEU A 82 -6.30 -5.03 -7.66
C LEU A 82 -7.67 -5.44 -8.23
N LYS A 83 -7.87 -5.21 -9.52
CA LYS A 83 -9.04 -5.63 -10.26
C LYS A 83 -8.89 -7.10 -10.62
N MET A 84 -9.77 -7.94 -10.06
CA MET A 84 -9.87 -9.36 -10.41
C MET A 84 -10.49 -9.52 -11.80
N ARG A 85 -10.21 -10.64 -12.48
CA ARG A 85 -10.82 -10.96 -13.78
C ARG A 85 -12.34 -11.08 -13.64
N GLN A 86 -13.06 -10.77 -14.72
CA GLN A 86 -14.51 -10.97 -14.81
C GLN A 86 -14.82 -12.37 -15.37
N ASP A 87 -14.25 -13.40 -14.74
CA ASP A 87 -14.52 -14.80 -15.02
C ASP A 87 -15.33 -15.43 -13.86
N GLN A 88 -15.76 -16.70 -14.02
CA GLN A 88 -16.58 -17.39 -13.02
C GLN A 88 -15.89 -17.49 -11.64
N ASP A 89 -14.57 -17.45 -11.63
CA ASP A 89 -13.77 -17.65 -10.42
C ASP A 89 -13.18 -16.35 -9.86
N ASN A 90 -13.41 -15.21 -10.52
CA ASN A 90 -12.78 -13.93 -10.25
C ASN A 90 -11.27 -14.10 -9.97
N LEU A 91 -10.56 -14.71 -10.92
CA LEU A 91 -9.14 -15.00 -10.76
C LEU A 91 -8.29 -13.72 -10.72
N CYS A 92 -7.14 -13.81 -10.04
CA CYS A 92 -6.14 -12.76 -10.10
C CYS A 92 -5.66 -12.60 -11.55
N PRO A 93 -5.52 -11.37 -12.09
CA PRO A 93 -5.07 -11.17 -13.46
C PRO A 93 -3.70 -11.80 -13.76
N PHE A 94 -2.88 -12.03 -12.74
CA PHE A 94 -1.51 -12.55 -12.87
C PHE A 94 -1.36 -14.04 -12.58
N VAL A 95 -2.45 -14.75 -12.23
CA VAL A 95 -2.37 -16.19 -11.95
C VAL A 95 -2.52 -17.01 -13.24
N THR A 96 -1.70 -18.04 -13.35
CA THR A 96 -1.72 -19.10 -14.37
C THR A 96 -1.71 -20.47 -13.67
N PRO A 97 -2.03 -21.58 -14.34
CA PRO A 97 -1.87 -22.91 -13.78
C PRO A 97 -0.44 -23.19 -13.27
N GLU A 98 0.56 -22.58 -13.90
CA GLU A 98 1.98 -22.72 -13.57
C GLU A 98 2.41 -21.84 -12.39
N GLY A 99 1.59 -20.86 -11.98
CA GLY A 99 1.86 -19.96 -10.86
C GLY A 99 1.56 -18.49 -11.15
N CYS A 100 2.10 -17.62 -10.31
CA CYS A 100 1.93 -16.17 -10.43
C CYS A 100 3.02 -15.56 -11.33
N THR A 101 2.63 -14.87 -12.41
CA THR A 101 3.58 -14.31 -13.40
C THR A 101 4.40 -13.14 -12.86
N ILE A 102 3.94 -12.53 -11.77
CA ILE A 102 4.60 -11.44 -11.04
C ILE A 102 5.14 -11.91 -9.68
N TYR A 103 5.37 -13.20 -9.46
CA TYR A 103 5.66 -13.73 -8.12
C TYR A 103 6.78 -12.97 -7.39
N ALA A 104 7.88 -12.64 -8.07
CA ALA A 104 9.01 -11.89 -7.49
C ALA A 104 8.66 -10.44 -7.08
N ASP A 105 7.64 -9.84 -7.68
CA ASP A 105 7.17 -8.47 -7.46
C ASP A 105 5.76 -8.43 -6.86
N ARG A 106 5.30 -9.55 -6.30
CA ARG A 106 3.94 -9.68 -5.77
C ARG A 106 3.69 -8.66 -4.63
N PRO A 107 2.44 -8.19 -4.47
CA PRO A 107 2.10 -7.19 -3.46
C PRO A 107 2.43 -7.61 -2.03
N ALA A 108 2.61 -6.65 -1.12
CA ALA A 108 2.89 -6.87 0.30
C ALA A 108 1.90 -7.87 0.93
N ALA A 109 0.60 -7.71 0.68
CA ALA A 109 -0.42 -8.62 1.22
C ALA A 109 -0.26 -10.07 0.71
N CYS A 110 0.16 -10.27 -0.54
CA CYS A 110 0.46 -11.60 -1.09
C CYS A 110 1.75 -12.21 -0.54
N ARG A 111 2.72 -11.39 -0.12
CA ARG A 111 3.94 -11.84 0.57
C ARG A 111 3.66 -12.24 2.02
N TYR A 112 2.76 -11.50 2.66
CA TYR A 112 2.37 -11.78 4.02
C TYR A 112 1.63 -13.12 4.15
N TYR A 113 0.72 -13.45 3.22
CA TYR A 113 -0.04 -14.69 3.25
C TYR A 113 0.86 -15.94 3.47
N PRO A 114 0.58 -16.80 4.46
CA PRO A 114 -0.69 -16.92 5.18
C PRO A 114 -0.76 -16.10 6.48
N ILE A 115 0.27 -15.30 6.76
CA ILE A 115 0.26 -14.33 7.85
C ILE A 115 -0.55 -13.11 7.41
N GLY A 116 -1.47 -12.64 8.24
CA GLY A 116 -2.00 -11.30 8.13
C GLY A 116 -1.27 -10.35 9.06
N GLN A 117 -1.02 -9.13 8.60
CA GLN A 117 -0.50 -8.03 9.41
C GLN A 117 -1.67 -7.09 9.74
N GLY A 118 -1.80 -6.74 11.01
CA GLY A 118 -2.71 -5.73 11.50
C GLY A 118 -1.94 -4.59 12.15
N THR A 119 -2.46 -3.39 11.99
CA THR A 119 -1.88 -2.18 12.58
C THR A 119 -2.96 -1.50 13.43
N LEU A 120 -2.62 -1.20 14.68
CA LEU A 120 -3.45 -0.48 15.63
C LEU A 120 -2.81 0.86 15.93
N GLN A 121 -3.59 1.94 15.79
CA GLN A 121 -3.23 3.22 16.35
C GLN A 121 -3.64 3.23 17.83
N LEU A 122 -2.64 3.29 18.71
CA LEU A 122 -2.78 3.46 20.15
C LEU A 122 -2.38 4.89 20.53
N GLU A 123 -2.65 5.30 21.78
CA GLU A 123 -2.21 6.61 22.29
C GLU A 123 -0.68 6.73 22.34
N GLU A 124 0.00 5.62 22.62
CA GLU A 124 1.46 5.51 22.75
C GLU A 124 2.18 5.36 21.40
N GLY A 125 1.44 5.25 20.29
CA GLY A 125 1.99 5.08 18.94
C GLY A 125 1.26 4.01 18.13
N ILE A 126 1.97 3.46 17.14
CA ILE A 126 1.44 2.41 16.27
C ILE A 126 1.91 1.05 16.79
N GLU A 127 0.98 0.14 17.07
CA GLU A 127 1.27 -1.26 17.36
C GLU A 127 0.97 -2.13 16.14
N GLU A 128 1.96 -2.89 15.69
CA GLU A 128 1.76 -3.94 14.70
C GLU A 128 1.55 -5.29 15.37
N PHE A 129 0.65 -6.09 14.79
CA PHE A 129 0.38 -7.44 15.26
C PHE A 129 0.13 -8.39 14.09
N TYR A 130 0.36 -9.67 14.31
CA TYR A 130 0.24 -10.69 13.28
C TYR A 130 -0.86 -11.69 13.65
N PHE A 131 -1.39 -12.39 12.64
CA PHE A 131 -2.37 -13.47 12.83
C PHE A 131 -2.29 -14.44 11.64
N LEU A 132 -2.83 -15.64 11.79
CA LEU A 132 -2.92 -16.60 10.69
C LEU A 132 -4.25 -16.50 9.97
N ILE A 133 -4.18 -16.52 8.65
CA ILE A 133 -5.30 -16.71 7.73
C ILE A 133 -5.33 -18.19 7.37
N MET A 134 -6.31 -18.93 7.88
CA MET A 134 -6.44 -20.39 7.72
C MET A 134 -7.68 -20.75 6.89
N GLU A 135 -7.59 -20.51 5.59
CA GLU A 135 -8.68 -20.86 4.68
C GLU A 135 -8.76 -22.37 4.49
N LYS A 136 -9.99 -22.92 4.46
CA LYS A 136 -10.23 -24.37 4.34
C LYS A 136 -9.55 -25.02 3.13
N HIS A 137 -9.37 -24.27 2.04
CA HIS A 137 -8.76 -24.78 0.82
C HIS A 137 -7.21 -24.81 0.89
N CYS A 138 -6.60 -24.13 1.86
CA CYS A 138 -5.16 -23.95 1.96
C CYS A 138 -4.52 -25.15 2.66
N LEU A 139 -3.92 -26.04 1.88
CA LEU A 139 -3.26 -27.25 2.37
C LEU A 139 -1.80 -27.02 2.77
N GLY A 140 -1.26 -25.80 2.58
CA GLY A 140 0.12 -25.49 2.94
C GLY A 140 0.42 -25.64 4.44
N PHE A 141 -0.60 -25.56 5.30
CA PHE A 141 -0.48 -25.81 6.74
C PHE A 141 -0.28 -27.29 7.12
N GLN A 142 -0.46 -28.22 6.18
CA GLN A 142 -0.23 -29.66 6.39
C GLN A 142 1.23 -30.07 6.18
N GLU A 143 2.05 -29.15 5.67
CA GLU A 143 3.47 -29.36 5.41
C GLU A 143 4.28 -29.19 6.71
N ASP A 144 5.41 -29.88 6.82
CA ASP A 144 6.21 -29.92 8.05
C ASP A 144 7.24 -28.79 8.20
N HIS A 145 7.31 -27.87 7.24
CA HIS A 145 8.24 -26.76 7.33
C HIS A 145 7.82 -25.75 8.41
N LEU A 146 8.68 -25.54 9.39
CA LEU A 146 8.43 -24.70 10.55
C LEU A 146 9.02 -23.31 10.36
N TRP A 147 8.19 -22.29 10.53
CA TRP A 147 8.56 -20.88 10.50
C TRP A 147 8.35 -20.22 11.86
N THR A 148 9.10 -19.15 12.10
CA THR A 148 8.66 -18.03 12.93
C THR A 148 8.08 -16.92 12.06
N VAL A 149 7.27 -16.02 12.61
CA VAL A 149 6.79 -14.83 11.88
C VAL A 149 7.98 -14.02 11.35
N GLU A 150 9.01 -13.82 12.16
CA GLU A 150 10.24 -13.12 11.74
C GLU A 150 10.91 -13.79 10.53
N SER A 151 11.24 -15.08 10.63
CA SER A 151 11.88 -15.81 9.52
C SER A 151 11.04 -15.85 8.25
N TRP A 152 9.71 -15.83 8.37
CA TRP A 152 8.80 -15.74 7.22
C TRP A 152 8.88 -14.36 6.58
N ARG A 153 8.89 -13.29 7.38
CA ARG A 153 9.02 -11.93 6.87
C ARG A 153 10.34 -11.72 6.12
N ASP A 154 11.43 -12.30 6.63
CA ASP A 154 12.74 -12.28 5.98
C ASP A 154 12.72 -13.03 4.66
N ASP A 155 12.22 -14.27 4.65
CA ASP A 155 12.10 -15.11 3.44
C ASP A 155 11.23 -14.46 2.36
N GLN A 156 10.11 -13.83 2.77
CA GLN A 156 9.17 -13.20 1.86
C GLN A 156 9.57 -11.77 1.44
N GLY A 157 10.62 -11.21 2.05
CA GLY A 157 11.17 -9.90 1.72
C GLY A 157 10.22 -8.74 2.00
N VAL A 158 9.43 -8.80 3.08
CA VAL A 158 8.41 -7.76 3.37
C VAL A 158 8.95 -6.53 4.08
N ALA A 159 10.15 -6.60 4.68
CA ALA A 159 10.71 -5.50 5.46
C ALA A 159 10.76 -4.16 4.67
N GLN A 160 11.22 -4.21 3.42
CA GLN A 160 11.25 -3.03 2.55
C GLN A 160 9.84 -2.50 2.23
N TYR A 161 8.86 -3.39 2.06
CA TYR A 161 7.47 -3.00 1.83
C TYR A 161 6.86 -2.35 3.08
N ASP A 162 7.20 -2.83 4.27
CA ASP A 162 6.72 -2.24 5.52
C ASP A 162 7.30 -0.84 5.71
N GLU A 163 8.61 -0.68 5.53
CA GLU A 163 9.32 0.59 5.66
C GLU A 163 8.75 1.65 4.72
N LEU A 164 8.69 1.34 3.42
CA LEU A 164 8.28 2.30 2.40
C LEU A 164 6.79 2.68 2.46
N ASN A 165 5.97 1.84 3.08
CA ASN A 165 4.54 2.09 3.22
C ASN A 165 4.13 2.56 4.62
N ALA A 166 5.06 2.71 5.57
CA ALA A 166 4.74 3.05 6.96
C ALA A 166 3.92 4.35 7.07
N GLU A 167 4.34 5.40 6.37
CA GLU A 167 3.67 6.71 6.36
C GLU A 167 2.29 6.65 5.69
N TRP A 168 2.19 5.89 4.59
CA TRP A 168 0.90 5.66 3.95
C TRP A 168 -0.07 4.91 4.89
N LYS A 169 0.39 3.85 5.57
CA LYS A 169 -0.41 3.12 6.56
C LYS A 169 -0.87 4.06 7.69
N ALA A 170 0.02 4.91 8.20
CA ALA A 170 -0.31 5.88 9.25
C ALA A 170 -1.40 6.87 8.81
N MET A 171 -1.29 7.41 7.58
CA MET A 171 -2.30 8.31 7.01
C MET A 171 -3.68 7.62 6.87
N MET A 172 -3.70 6.38 6.40
CA MET A 172 -4.93 5.59 6.25
C MET A 172 -5.59 5.24 7.59
N LEU A 173 -4.83 5.18 8.69
CA LEU A 173 -5.32 4.81 10.02
C LEU A 173 -5.79 5.99 10.87
N ARG A 174 -5.74 7.22 10.35
CA ARG A 174 -6.16 8.42 11.08
C ARG A 174 -7.62 8.37 11.51
N ARG A 175 -7.89 8.82 12.73
CA ARG A 175 -9.22 8.78 13.39
C ARG A 175 -9.60 10.07 14.13
N ASP A 176 -8.74 11.08 14.10
CA ASP A 176 -8.88 12.29 14.91
C ASP A 176 -10.07 13.17 14.46
N ALA A 177 -10.56 14.05 15.33
CA ALA A 177 -11.71 14.91 15.01
C ALA A 177 -11.43 15.90 13.85
N GLN A 178 -10.15 16.21 13.57
CA GLN A 178 -9.72 16.95 12.38
C GLN A 178 -9.81 16.08 11.12
N SER A 179 -9.55 14.77 11.18
CA SER A 179 -9.76 13.82 10.08
C SER A 179 -11.23 13.51 9.84
N ARG A 180 -12.11 13.84 10.81
CA ARG A 180 -13.57 13.90 10.62
C ARG A 180 -14.04 15.17 9.91
N LYS A 181 -13.22 16.22 9.79
CA LYS A 181 -13.46 17.18 8.69
C LYS A 181 -13.19 16.38 7.42
N ALA A 182 -14.24 16.16 6.64
CA ALA A 182 -14.17 15.35 5.43
C ALA A 182 -12.95 15.78 4.63
N VAL A 183 -12.05 14.83 4.35
CA VAL A 183 -10.99 15.00 3.35
C VAL A 183 -11.69 15.51 2.10
N ASP A 184 -11.34 16.73 1.69
CA ASP A 184 -12.04 17.37 0.58
C ASP A 184 -11.64 16.71 -0.76
N PRO A 185 -12.44 16.88 -1.83
CA PRO A 185 -12.14 16.27 -3.12
C PRO A 185 -10.77 16.62 -3.71
N LYS A 186 -10.21 17.81 -3.39
CA LYS A 186 -8.86 18.20 -3.82
C LYS A 186 -7.81 17.43 -3.03
N GLN A 187 -7.99 17.29 -1.71
CA GLN A 187 -7.11 16.46 -0.88
C GLN A 187 -7.15 15.00 -1.32
N GLN A 188 -8.32 14.45 -1.65
CA GLN A 188 -8.45 13.10 -2.22
C GLN A 188 -7.70 12.96 -3.54
N THR A 189 -7.89 13.91 -4.46
CA THR A 189 -7.19 13.93 -5.76
C THR A 189 -5.67 13.95 -5.57
N MET A 190 -5.18 14.83 -4.69
CA MET A 190 -3.75 14.93 -4.42
C MET A 190 -3.19 13.70 -3.73
N PHE A 191 -3.95 13.07 -2.82
CA PHE A 191 -3.59 11.79 -2.22
C PHE A 191 -3.47 10.69 -3.28
N TYR A 192 -4.43 10.59 -4.19
CA TYR A 192 -4.39 9.61 -5.28
C TYR A 192 -3.16 9.81 -6.17
N LEU A 193 -2.87 11.04 -6.59
CA LEU A 193 -1.70 11.34 -7.42
C LEU A 193 -0.40 10.99 -6.71
N ALA A 194 -0.19 11.51 -5.49
CA ALA A 194 1.08 11.34 -4.78
C ALA A 194 1.30 9.93 -4.22
N SER A 195 0.23 9.13 -4.06
CA SER A 195 0.33 7.74 -3.58
C SER A 195 0.36 6.72 -4.71
N TYR A 196 -0.35 6.96 -5.81
CA TYR A 196 -0.64 5.92 -6.80
C TYR A 196 -0.27 6.33 -8.22
N ASP A 197 -0.65 7.52 -8.68
CA ASP A 197 -0.32 8.01 -10.04
C ASP A 197 0.95 8.90 -10.05
N LEU A 198 2.08 8.28 -9.71
CA LEU A 198 3.37 8.98 -9.59
C LEU A 198 3.83 9.67 -10.86
N ASP A 199 3.50 9.14 -12.05
CA ASP A 199 3.87 9.80 -13.31
C ASP A 199 3.09 11.10 -13.50
N SER A 200 1.81 11.13 -13.14
CA SER A 200 1.03 12.37 -13.11
C SER A 200 1.44 13.30 -11.97
N PHE A 201 1.79 12.77 -10.80
CA PHE A 201 2.31 13.58 -9.70
C PHE A 201 3.64 14.25 -10.05
N ARG A 202 4.55 13.54 -10.72
CA ARG A 202 5.80 14.09 -11.24
C ARG A 202 5.53 15.26 -12.18
N ARG A 203 4.64 15.08 -13.16
CA ARG A 203 4.22 16.17 -14.05
C ARG A 203 3.62 17.33 -13.27
N TYR A 204 2.77 17.06 -12.29
CA TYR A 204 2.21 18.09 -11.43
C TYR A 204 3.30 18.91 -10.71
N ILE A 205 4.37 18.29 -10.22
CA ILE A 205 5.48 19.01 -9.57
C ILE A 205 6.21 19.92 -10.57
N PHE A 206 6.57 19.40 -11.74
CA PHE A 206 7.48 20.10 -12.67
C PHE A 206 6.77 20.98 -13.72
N GLU A 207 5.50 20.72 -14.02
CA GLU A 207 4.76 21.36 -15.11
C GLU A 207 3.61 22.26 -14.59
N SER A 208 3.48 22.40 -13.26
CA SER A 208 2.51 23.30 -12.62
C SER A 208 3.19 24.37 -11.78
N ARG A 209 2.38 25.19 -11.09
CA ARG A 209 2.83 26.22 -10.15
C ARG A 209 3.38 25.65 -8.83
N PHE A 210 3.51 24.33 -8.69
CA PHE A 210 3.97 23.69 -7.45
C PHE A 210 5.30 24.28 -6.94
N LEU A 211 6.29 24.42 -7.82
CA LEU A 211 7.61 24.97 -7.48
C LEU A 211 7.62 26.51 -7.35
N GLU A 212 6.52 27.19 -7.66
CA GLU A 212 6.33 28.61 -7.29
C GLU A 212 5.84 28.75 -5.84
N VAL A 213 5.18 27.71 -5.31
CA VAL A 213 4.56 27.70 -3.98
C VAL A 213 5.49 27.11 -2.93
N PHE A 214 6.14 25.99 -3.23
CA PHE A 214 6.96 25.24 -2.28
C PHE A 214 8.46 25.45 -2.54
N GLU A 215 9.22 25.54 -1.46
CA GLU A 215 10.67 25.43 -1.48
C GLU A 215 11.07 23.96 -1.48
N VAL A 216 11.81 23.56 -2.52
CA VAL A 216 12.37 22.21 -2.67
C VAL A 216 13.82 22.40 -3.10
N ASP A 217 14.74 21.73 -2.41
CA ASP A 217 16.17 21.83 -2.71
C ASP A 217 16.52 21.11 -4.03
N ALA A 218 17.69 21.44 -4.59
CA ALA A 218 18.12 20.94 -5.90
C ALA A 218 18.42 19.43 -5.90
N GLU A 219 18.85 18.86 -4.76
CA GLU A 219 19.13 17.43 -4.63
C GLU A 219 17.84 16.63 -4.70
N THR A 220 16.83 17.04 -3.92
CA THR A 220 15.48 16.47 -3.97
C THR A 220 14.87 16.56 -5.36
N LEU A 221 14.94 17.74 -6.01
CA LEU A 221 14.41 17.93 -7.37
C LEU A 221 15.08 17.01 -8.40
N THR A 222 16.38 16.76 -8.25
CA THR A 222 17.11 15.86 -9.13
C THR A 222 16.66 14.43 -8.91
N ALA A 223 16.53 13.98 -7.66
CA ALA A 223 16.11 12.62 -7.32
C ALA A 223 14.69 12.31 -7.82
N ILE A 224 13.70 13.14 -7.48
CA ILE A 224 12.28 12.87 -7.77
C ILE A 224 11.94 12.93 -9.28
N LYS A 225 12.85 13.46 -10.10
CA LYS A 225 12.70 13.52 -11.55
C LYS A 225 12.77 12.14 -12.21
N THR A 226 13.51 11.19 -11.63
CA THR A 226 13.74 9.87 -12.24
C THR A 226 13.57 8.70 -11.28
N ASP A 227 13.59 8.92 -9.97
CA ASP A 227 13.41 7.87 -8.97
C ASP A 227 11.98 7.87 -8.42
N ASP A 228 11.23 6.80 -8.71
CA ASP A 228 9.85 6.61 -8.23
C ASP A 228 9.78 6.48 -6.70
N VAL A 229 10.78 5.87 -6.05
CA VAL A 229 10.81 5.72 -4.59
C VAL A 229 11.11 7.06 -3.93
N ALA A 230 12.07 7.82 -4.47
CA ALA A 230 12.31 9.19 -4.00
C ALA A 230 11.06 10.07 -4.18
N LEU A 231 10.38 9.98 -5.32
CA LEU A 231 9.14 10.71 -5.58
C LEU A 231 8.00 10.30 -4.65
N MET A 232 7.85 9.01 -4.35
CA MET A 232 6.87 8.52 -3.38
C MET A 232 7.14 9.07 -1.98
N ASN A 233 8.39 9.03 -1.52
CA ASN A 233 8.77 9.58 -0.21
C ASN A 233 8.52 11.09 -0.13
N PHE A 234 8.84 11.83 -1.19
CA PHE A 234 8.49 13.25 -1.31
C PHE A 234 6.96 13.46 -1.32
N GLY A 235 6.22 12.58 -2.01
CA GLY A 235 4.76 12.55 -2.01
C GLY A 235 4.20 12.40 -0.61
N GLN A 236 4.72 11.47 0.20
CA GLN A 236 4.31 11.29 1.59
C GLN A 236 4.54 12.56 2.43
N GLN A 237 5.66 13.26 2.25
CA GLN A 237 5.92 14.55 2.91
C GLN A 237 4.91 15.61 2.48
N TYR A 238 4.64 15.73 1.19
CA TYR A 238 3.61 16.63 0.67
C TYR A 238 2.21 16.30 1.22
N LEU A 239 1.88 15.01 1.32
CA LEU A 239 0.58 14.56 1.83
C LEU A 239 0.37 14.88 3.31
N LYS A 240 1.41 14.75 4.14
CA LYS A 240 1.36 15.19 5.54
C LYS A 240 0.99 16.67 5.67
N TYR A 241 1.51 17.51 4.78
CA TYR A 241 1.21 18.94 4.77
C TYR A 241 -0.23 19.22 4.32
N ILE A 242 -0.69 18.65 3.20
CA ILE A 242 -2.05 18.95 2.69
C ILE A 242 -3.14 18.38 3.60
N LEU A 243 -2.89 17.25 4.26
CA LEU A 243 -3.80 16.62 5.21
C LEU A 243 -3.70 17.25 6.62
N MET A 244 -2.92 18.32 6.75
CA MET A 244 -2.71 19.09 7.99
C MET A 244 -2.22 18.22 9.16
N ILE A 245 -1.43 17.19 8.86
CA ILE A 245 -0.81 16.30 9.85
C ILE A 245 0.41 16.99 10.46
N GLU A 246 1.26 17.57 9.62
CA GLU A 246 2.54 18.17 10.00
C GLU A 246 2.88 19.35 9.07
N GLN A 247 3.64 20.33 9.54
CA GLN A 247 4.26 21.36 8.68
C GLN A 247 5.49 20.78 7.95
N SER A 248 5.30 19.71 7.18
CA SER A 248 6.35 18.96 6.49
C SER A 248 6.86 19.62 5.20
N MET A 249 6.25 20.74 4.77
CA MET A 249 6.61 21.46 3.55
C MET A 249 6.85 22.93 3.84
N LYS A 250 7.91 23.50 3.26
CA LYS A 250 8.23 24.94 3.37
C LYS A 250 7.63 25.71 2.19
N LEU A 251 6.88 26.77 2.49
CA LEU A 251 6.33 27.69 1.49
C LEU A 251 7.34 28.78 1.13
N LYS A 252 7.40 29.18 -0.13
CA LYS A 252 8.13 30.38 -0.55
C LYS A 252 7.50 31.64 0.03
N GLU A 253 8.30 32.67 0.31
CA GLU A 253 7.88 33.92 0.98
C GLU A 253 6.62 34.55 0.37
N GLY A 254 6.52 34.61 -0.96
CA GLY A 254 5.34 35.15 -1.67
C GLY A 254 4.05 34.34 -1.48
N ALA A 255 4.15 33.04 -1.24
CA ALA A 255 3.00 32.16 -0.97
C ALA A 255 2.56 32.20 0.51
N GLN A 256 3.48 32.48 1.43
CA GLN A 256 3.17 32.64 2.85
C GLN A 256 2.25 33.85 3.09
N ALA A 257 2.50 34.98 2.41
CA ALA A 257 1.69 36.18 2.50
C ALA A 257 0.23 35.94 2.02
N ALA A 258 0.04 35.27 0.88
CA ALA A 258 -1.28 34.95 0.34
C ALA A 258 -2.09 34.00 1.25
N ARG A 259 -1.41 33.05 1.92
CA ARG A 259 -2.05 32.13 2.88
C ARG A 259 -2.46 32.83 4.17
N ALA A 260 -1.69 33.80 4.65
CA ALA A 260 -2.02 34.60 5.83
C ALA A 260 -3.25 35.50 5.59
N SER A 261 -3.45 35.99 4.36
CA SER A 261 -4.61 36.80 3.97
C SER A 261 -5.89 36.00 3.67
N SER A 262 -5.80 34.67 3.61
CA SER A 262 -6.92 33.76 3.28
C SER A 262 -7.50 33.03 4.52
N LYS A 263 -7.01 33.36 5.71
CA LYS A 263 -7.57 32.94 7.00
C LYS A 263 -8.46 34.03 7.56
#